data_AF-A0A401QJF5-F1
#
_entry.id   AF-A0A401QJF5-F1
#
_cell.length_a   1.000
_cell.length_b   1.000
_cell.length_c   1.000
_cell.angle_alpha   90.00
_cell.angle_beta   90.00
_cell.angle_gamma   90.00
#
_symmetry.space_group_name_H-M   'P 1'
#
loop_
_entity.id
_entity.type
_entity.pdbx_description
1 polymer ?
#
loop_
_entity_poly.entity_id
_entity_poly.type
_entity_poly.pdbx_seq_one_letter_code
_entity_poly.pdbx_strand_id
1 'polypeptide(L)'
;MAVELDVFVGNTTLIDKDVYQLWLDGYSVSDAVTIRIQSGILEQTGATQDVLESDTMDHYRAFQMLERLLHSPSKLTNQLLFQIPPPMQSMLIEK
;
A
#
# COMPACT_ATOMS: atom_id res chain seq x y z
N MET A 1 -31.32 4.84 -22.68
CA MET A 1 -30.33 4.00 -21.98
C MET A 1 -29.69 4.87 -20.92
N ALA A 2 -30.05 4.66 -19.65
CA ALA A 2 -29.35 5.33 -18.56
C ALA A 2 -28.02 4.60 -18.37
N VAL A 3 -26.90 5.31 -18.50
CA VAL A 3 -25.60 4.83 -18.06
C VAL A 3 -25.67 4.81 -16.53
N GLU A 4 -25.71 3.61 -15.94
CA GLU A 4 -25.41 3.46 -14.51
C GLU A 4 -23.93 3.85 -14.32
N LEU A 5 -23.75 5.02 -13.73
CA LEU A 5 -22.45 5.53 -13.32
C LEU A 5 -22.25 5.08 -11.88
N ASP A 6 -21.59 3.93 -11.69
CA ASP A 6 -21.14 3.47 -10.38
C ASP A 6 -19.97 4.35 -9.93
N VAL A 7 -20.31 5.44 -9.22
CA VAL A 7 -19.34 6.31 -8.59
C VAL A 7 -18.93 5.70 -7.25
N PHE A 8 -17.86 4.93 -7.24
CA PHE A 8 -17.21 4.48 -6.01
C PHE A 8 -16.30 5.59 -5.48
N VAL A 9 -16.63 6.14 -4.31
CA VAL A 9 -15.74 7.02 -3.55
C VAL A 9 -14.90 6.16 -2.63
N GLY A 10 -13.75 5.69 -3.13
CA GLY A 10 -12.74 5.00 -2.33
C GLY A 10 -11.59 5.95 -2.00
N ASN A 11 -10.96 5.79 -0.84
CA ASN A 11 -9.69 6.45 -0.57
C ASN A 11 -8.66 5.87 -1.55
N THR A 12 -8.02 6.72 -2.37
CA THR A 12 -6.90 6.30 -3.23
C THR A 12 -5.92 5.51 -2.37
N THR A 13 -5.69 4.24 -2.70
CA THR A 13 -4.69 3.44 -1.99
C THR A 13 -3.32 3.93 -2.42
N LEU A 14 -2.73 4.80 -1.61
CA LEU A 14 -1.35 5.21 -1.76
C LEU A 14 -0.47 4.11 -1.20
N ILE A 15 0.47 3.64 -1.99
CA ILE A 15 1.47 2.67 -1.58
C ILE A 15 2.78 3.43 -1.40
N ASP A 16 3.25 3.49 -0.15
CA ASP A 16 4.62 3.89 0.13
C ASP A 16 5.57 2.81 -0.43
N LYS A 17 6.41 3.20 -1.39
CA LYS A 17 7.30 2.30 -2.11
C LYS A 17 8.41 1.75 -1.21
N ASP A 18 8.88 2.56 -0.26
CA ASP A 18 9.95 2.14 0.65
C ASP A 18 9.41 1.11 1.63
N VAL A 19 8.19 1.34 2.14
CA VAL A 19 7.49 0.37 3.02
C VAL A 19 7.15 -0.91 2.26
N TYR A 20 6.75 -0.80 0.99
CA TYR A 20 6.49 -1.96 0.14
C TYR A 20 7.74 -2.79 -0.11
N GLN A 21 8.88 -2.16 -0.37
CA GLN A 21 10.15 -2.87 -0.55
C GLN A 21 10.59 -3.57 0.74
N LEU A 22 10.46 -2.93 1.90
CA LEU A 22 10.75 -3.56 3.20
C LEU A 22 9.87 -4.80 3.44
N TRP A 23 8.59 -4.73 3.06
CA TRP A 23 7.69 -5.88 3.14
C TRP A 23 8.11 -7.02 2.21
N LEU A 24 8.47 -6.71 0.95
CA LEU A 24 8.98 -7.69 -0.02
C LEU A 24 10.29 -8.35 0.43
N ASP A 25 11.16 -7.59 1.10
CA ASP A 25 12.42 -8.08 1.65
C ASP A 25 12.22 -8.96 2.90
N GLY A 26 10.97 -9.11 3.39
CA GLY A 26 10.60 -10.00 4.48
C GLY A 26 10.83 -9.43 5.88
N TYR A 27 11.03 -8.12 6.01
CA TYR A 27 11.15 -7.47 7.32
C TYR A 27 9.82 -7.56 8.09
N SER A 28 9.90 -7.67 9.42
CA SER A 28 8.72 -7.54 10.27
C SER A 28 8.28 -6.07 10.34
N VAL A 29 7.04 -5.82 10.79
CA VAL A 29 6.55 -4.45 11.05
C VAL A 29 7.50 -3.71 11.98
N SER A 30 7.98 -4.36 13.04
CA SER A 30 8.88 -3.74 14.03
C SER A 30 10.23 -3.36 13.40
N ASP A 31 10.79 -4.21 12.55
CA ASP A 31 12.05 -3.94 11.85
C ASP A 31 11.87 -2.79 10.86
N ALA A 32 10.79 -2.82 10.09
CA ALA A 32 10.47 -1.78 9.12
C ALA A 32 10.26 -0.41 9.79
N VAL A 33 9.54 -0.35 10.92
CA VAL A 33 9.39 0.88 11.71
C VAL A 33 10.76 1.39 12.16
N THR A 34 11.62 0.51 12.66
CA THR A 34 12.97 0.88 13.09
C THR A 34 13.80 1.46 11.95
N ILE A 35 13.76 0.83 10.76
CA ILE A 35 14.46 1.31 9.56
C ILE A 35 13.91 2.66 9.10
N ARG A 36 12.58 2.85 9.12
CA ARG A 36 11.93 4.13 8.77
C ARG A 36 12.28 5.25 9.76
N ILE A 37 12.41 4.94 11.05
CA ILE A 37 12.89 5.92 12.04
C ILE A 37 14.33 6.31 11.71
N GLN A 38 15.19 5.33 11.39
CA GLN A 38 16.59 5.59 11.04
C GLN A 38 16.78 6.39 9.74
N SER A 39 15.81 6.36 8.82
CA SER A 39 15.83 7.19 7.61
C SER A 39 15.49 8.67 7.86
N GLY A 40 15.09 9.01 9.09
CA GLY A 40 14.74 10.38 9.50
C GLY A 40 13.33 10.80 9.07
N ILE A 41 12.41 9.84 8.88
CA ILE A 41 11.05 10.13 8.42
C ILE A 41 10.26 10.96 9.45
N LEU A 42 10.53 10.80 10.74
CA LEU A 42 9.82 11.50 11.82
C LEU A 42 10.14 13.00 11.78
N GLU A 43 11.39 13.35 11.49
CA GLU A 43 11.87 14.71 11.35
C GLU A 43 11.31 15.38 10.09
N GLN A 44 11.18 14.62 9.00
CA GLN A 44 10.64 15.11 7.73
C GLN A 44 9.14 15.36 7.78
N THR A 45 8.40 14.50 8.46
CA THR A 45 6.92 14.52 8.50
C THR A 45 6.36 15.23 9.73
N GLY A 46 7.15 15.33 10.81
CA GLY A 46 6.67 15.78 12.11
C GLY A 46 5.74 14.78 12.81
N ALA A 47 5.66 13.54 12.32
CA ALA A 47 4.82 12.50 12.90
C ALA A 47 5.41 11.95 14.20
N THR A 48 4.57 11.34 15.03
CA THR A 48 5.03 10.57 16.20
C THR A 48 5.38 9.14 15.78
N GLN A 49 6.17 8.47 16.63
CA GLN A 49 6.50 7.05 16.42
C GLN A 49 5.24 6.18 16.37
N ASP A 50 4.25 6.42 17.23
CA ASP A 50 2.99 5.65 17.23
C ASP A 50 2.22 5.79 15.91
N VAL A 51 2.22 6.99 15.32
CA VAL A 51 1.60 7.25 14.02
C VAL A 51 2.34 6.51 12.91
N LEU A 52 3.68 6.53 12.93
CA LEU A 52 4.50 5.80 11.97
C LEU A 52 4.31 4.28 12.08
N GLU A 53 4.18 3.76 13.30
CA GLU A 53 3.91 2.34 13.55
C GLU A 53 2.53 1.94 13.01
N SER A 54 1.50 2.73 13.29
CA SER A 54 0.15 2.50 12.75
C SER A 54 0.14 2.54 11.23
N ASP A 55 0.79 3.54 10.63
CA ASP A 55 0.91 3.69 9.17
C ASP A 55 1.63 2.49 8.53
N THR A 56 2.71 2.02 9.16
CA THR A 56 3.45 0.82 8.70
C THR A 56 2.57 -0.43 8.78
N MET A 57 1.83 -0.61 9.87
CA MET A 57 0.90 -1.72 10.03
C MET A 57 -0.20 -1.72 8.97
N ASP A 58 -0.77 -0.55 8.68
CA ASP A 58 -1.85 -0.42 7.71
C ASP A 58 -1.37 -0.72 6.29
N HIS A 59 -0.16 -0.26 5.92
CA HIS A 59 0.49 -0.67 4.68
C HIS A 59 0.70 -2.18 4.60
N TYR A 60 1.22 -2.82 5.65
CA TYR A 60 1.46 -4.25 5.67
C TYR A 60 0.16 -5.06 5.51
N ARG A 61 -0.92 -4.64 6.18
CA ARG A 61 -2.25 -5.25 6.01
C ARG A 61 -2.75 -5.10 4.57
N ALA A 62 -2.58 -3.92 3.97
CA ALA A 62 -2.94 -3.68 2.57
C ALA A 62 -2.12 -4.59 1.63
N PHE A 63 -0.82 -4.74 1.86
CA PHE A 63 0.05 -5.60 1.04
C PHE A 63 -0.35 -7.08 1.12
N GLN A 64 -0.66 -7.58 2.32
CA GLN A 64 -1.16 -8.96 2.48
C GLN A 64 -2.48 -9.20 1.75
N MET A 65 -3.38 -8.20 1.73
CA MET A 65 -4.62 -8.28 0.95
C MET A 65 -4.35 -8.24 -0.56
N LEU A 66 -3.37 -7.45 -0.99
CA LEU A 66 -2.95 -7.33 -2.39
C LEU A 66 -2.21 -8.56 -2.90
N GLU A 67 -1.35 -9.18 -2.10
CA GLU A 67 -0.58 -10.38 -2.45
C GLU A 67 -1.49 -11.49 -3.00
N ARG A 68 -2.64 -11.71 -2.35
CA ARG A 68 -3.66 -12.66 -2.80
C ARG A 68 -4.24 -12.33 -4.18
N LEU A 69 -4.27 -11.05 -4.56
CA LEU A 69 -4.75 -10.57 -5.85
C LEU A 69 -3.65 -10.58 -6.92
N LEU A 70 -2.37 -10.43 -6.55
CA LEU A 70 -1.24 -10.53 -7.47
C LEU A 70 -1.12 -11.94 -8.08
N HIS A 71 -1.48 -12.99 -7.34
CA HIS A 71 -1.61 -14.34 -7.88
C HIS A 71 -2.74 -14.52 -8.92
N SER A 72 -3.58 -13.51 -9.13
CA SER A 72 -4.66 -13.53 -10.12
C SER A 72 -4.81 -12.15 -10.78
N PRO A 73 -3.92 -11.79 -11.74
CA PRO A 73 -3.84 -10.44 -12.30
C PRO A 73 -5.16 -9.93 -12.90
N SER A 74 -5.96 -10.83 -13.49
CA SER A 74 -7.28 -10.51 -14.05
C SER A 74 -8.31 -10.06 -13.00
N LYS A 75 -8.09 -10.39 -11.72
CA LYS A 75 -8.90 -9.92 -10.60
C LYS A 75 -8.41 -8.58 -10.05
N LEU A 76 -7.12 -8.23 -10.23
CA LEU A 76 -6.58 -6.95 -9.78
C LEU A 76 -7.20 -5.78 -10.58
N THR A 77 -7.37 -5.95 -11.89
CA THR A 77 -7.90 -4.90 -12.79
C THR A 77 -9.41 -4.67 -12.64
N ASN A 78 -10.15 -5.66 -12.12
CA ASN A 78 -11.62 -5.62 -12.00
C ASN A 78 -12.12 -5.47 -10.56
N GLN A 79 -11.22 -5.26 -9.59
CA GLN A 79 -11.57 -5.20 -8.16
C GLN A 79 -11.84 -3.76 -7.71
N LEU A 80 -12.93 -3.57 -6.96
CA LEU A 80 -13.43 -2.27 -6.49
C LEU A 80 -12.93 -1.87 -5.10
N LEU A 81 -12.16 -2.72 -4.41
CA LEU A 81 -11.80 -2.49 -2.99
C LEU A 81 -10.53 -1.62 -2.86
N PHE A 82 -9.60 -1.70 -3.82
CA PHE A 82 -8.40 -0.86 -3.84
C PHE A 82 -8.43 0.02 -5.09
N GLN A 83 -8.70 1.31 -4.90
CA GLN A 83 -8.50 2.30 -5.96
C GLN A 83 -7.01 2.58 -6.11
N ILE A 84 -6.31 1.65 -6.77
CA ILE A 84 -4.88 1.75 -7.05
C ILE A 84 -4.71 2.48 -8.39
N PRO A 85 -4.00 3.61 -8.43
CA PRO A 85 -3.73 4.32 -9.68
C PRO A 85 -3.02 3.45 -10.72
N PRO A 86 -3.28 3.61 -12.03
CA PRO A 86 -2.66 2.78 -13.07
C PRO A 86 -1.12 2.67 -13.00
N PRO A 87 -0.36 3.75 -12.70
CA PRO A 87 1.10 3.65 -12.56
C PRO A 87 1.54 2.70 -11.43
N MET A 88 0.75 2.64 -10.35
CA MET A 88 1.02 1.78 -9.22
C MET A 88 0.62 0.33 -9.52
N GLN A 89 -0.44 0.11 -10.31
CA GLN A 89 -0.79 -1.23 -10.79
C GLN A 89 0.34 -1.81 -11.64
N SER A 90 0.92 -1.04 -12.57
CA SER A 90 2.08 -1.48 -13.36
C SER A 90 3.25 -1.89 -12.47
N MET A 91 3.59 -1.08 -11.45
CA MET A 91 4.65 -1.40 -10.48
C MET A 91 4.39 -2.70 -9.73
N LEU A 92 3.13 -2.98 -9.37
CA LEU A 92 2.73 -4.20 -8.67
C LEU A 92 2.73 -5.44 -9.57
N ILE A 93 2.51 -5.28 -10.88
CA ILE A 93 2.43 -6.38 -11.86
C ILE A 93 3.81 -6.72 -12.46
N GLU A 94 4.75 -5.75 -12.53
CA GLU A 94 6.06 -5.92 -13.17
C GLU A 94 7.13 -6.68 -12.34
N LYS A 95 6.80 -7.25 -11.17
CA LYS A 95 7.75 -8.03 -10.36
C LYS A 95 7.30 -9.46 -10.12
#